data_AF-A0A3G8GNR5-F1
#
_entry.id   AF-A0A3G8GNR5-F1
#
_cell.length_a   1.000
_cell.length_b   1.000
_cell.length_c   1.000
_cell.angle_alpha   90.00
_cell.angle_beta   90.00
_cell.angle_gamma   90.00
#
_symmetry.space_group_name_H-M   'P 1'
#
loop_
_entity.id
_entity.type
_entity.pdbx_description
1 polymer ?
#
loop_
_entity_poly.entity_id
_entity_poly.type
_entity_poly.pdbx_seq_one_letter_code
_entity_poly.pdbx_strand_id
1 'polypeptide(L)'
;MFTLSRKNPAVPPGQFDGVKISLRRWRMRADLPPGGKRPRRTVARQAGSYHHGDLRQALLDAAQSLLDERGLEGFTLRECARRAGVSHAAPAHHFGDAAGLLTAFAAEGFRQLSAMMRAYRDKATASPQAQLRAVGLAYIDFAIGHRARFQLMFRYDRLSPGDAGLEQAGSEAAGHLSTTLAGALAERGLDGQGQDFERRLLLAWSAVHGFATLLLEGRLDGWRGRQSVPAFASRTGDDVLAVLEVALLAPPGAGTRRRSRGRTA
;
A
#
# COMPACT_ATOMS: atom_id res chain seq x y z
N MET A 1 30.00 56.85 -8.99
CA MET A 1 28.86 57.53 -8.37
C MET A 1 27.70 56.54 -8.31
N PHE A 2 27.08 56.41 -7.13
CA PHE A 2 25.86 55.69 -6.79
C PHE A 2 25.84 54.16 -6.62
N THR A 3 25.75 53.80 -5.34
CA THR A 3 25.20 52.62 -4.68
C THR A 3 23.67 52.52 -4.78
N LEU A 4 23.13 51.30 -4.61
CA LEU A 4 21.94 50.87 -3.85
C LEU A 4 21.69 49.37 -4.20
N SER A 5 21.87 48.37 -3.33
CA SER A 5 21.16 48.03 -2.07
C SER A 5 19.66 47.76 -2.25
N ARG A 6 19.30 46.46 -2.20
CA ARG A 6 18.17 45.83 -1.45
C ARG A 6 18.16 44.32 -1.77
N LYS A 7 18.60 43.47 -0.83
CA LYS A 7 17.76 42.69 0.10
C LYS A 7 16.73 41.80 -0.61
N ASN A 8 17.13 40.55 -0.86
CA ASN A 8 16.24 39.43 -1.15
C ASN A 8 15.71 38.89 0.20
N PRO A 9 14.40 38.93 0.49
CA PRO A 9 13.87 38.26 1.66
C PRO A 9 13.92 36.75 1.44
N ALA A 10 14.63 36.06 2.33
CA ALA A 10 14.65 34.62 2.42
C ALA A 10 13.21 34.07 2.55
N VAL A 11 12.84 33.19 1.63
CA VAL A 11 11.66 32.34 1.78
C VAL A 11 11.99 31.30 2.86
N PRO A 12 11.24 31.22 3.97
CA PRO A 12 11.47 30.20 4.99
C PRO A 12 11.16 28.80 4.40
N PRO A 13 11.89 27.75 4.79
CA PRO A 13 11.61 26.39 4.32
C PRO A 13 10.19 25.99 4.72
N GLY A 14 9.39 25.69 3.70
CA GLY A 14 8.00 25.27 3.82
C GLY A 14 7.86 24.04 4.71
N GLN A 15 7.14 24.26 5.81
CA GLN A 15 6.63 23.25 6.71
C GLN A 15 5.57 22.43 5.96
N PHE A 16 5.96 21.24 5.50
CA PHE A 16 5.03 20.26 4.94
C PHE A 16 4.22 19.64 6.09
N ASP A 17 3.07 20.24 6.41
CA ASP A 17 2.04 19.60 7.25
C ASP A 17 1.29 18.53 6.44
N GLY A 18 2.02 17.48 6.08
CA GLY A 18 1.47 16.20 5.71
C GLY A 18 1.14 15.44 6.99
N VAL A 19 -0.11 15.04 7.17
CA VAL A 19 -0.54 14.27 8.32
C VAL A 19 0.27 12.97 8.40
N LYS A 20 1.17 12.97 9.37
CA LYS A 20 1.96 11.89 9.95
C LYS A 20 1.28 10.51 9.86
N ILE A 21 1.71 9.67 8.92
CA ILE A 21 1.95 8.25 9.25
C ILE A 21 3.19 8.25 10.14
N SER A 22 2.99 8.62 11.41
CA SER A 22 4.04 8.60 12.40
C SER A 22 4.33 7.14 12.73
N LEU A 23 5.56 6.71 12.44
CA LEU A 23 6.21 5.54 13.05
C LEU A 23 6.10 5.52 14.60
N ARG A 24 5.64 6.62 15.23
CA ARG A 24 5.47 6.75 16.68
C ARG A 24 4.09 6.34 17.23
N ARG A 25 3.10 5.93 16.42
CA ARG A 25 1.85 5.30 16.94
C ARG A 25 1.93 3.76 17.03
N TRP A 26 3.13 3.21 16.84
CA TRP A 26 3.47 1.79 16.71
C TRP A 26 3.61 1.06 18.06
N ARG A 27 2.87 1.52 19.08
CA ARG A 27 2.77 0.87 20.38
C ARG A 27 1.33 0.91 20.83
N MET A 28 0.69 -0.28 20.90
CA MET A 28 -0.18 -0.75 21.99
C MET A 28 -1.25 -1.75 21.48
N ARG A 29 -1.11 -3.02 21.93
CA ARG A 29 -2.14 -4.04 22.22
C ARG A 29 -2.87 -4.66 21.01
N ALA A 30 -2.82 -5.96 20.67
CA ALA A 30 -2.73 -7.21 21.45
C ALA A 30 -3.73 -7.27 22.61
N ASP A 31 -4.94 -7.79 22.33
CA ASP A 31 -5.70 -8.76 23.15
C ASP A 31 -7.11 -9.01 22.55
N LEU A 32 -7.47 -10.28 22.32
CA LEU A 32 -8.79 -10.77 21.88
C LEU A 32 -9.47 -11.51 23.06
N PRO A 33 -10.76 -11.27 23.37
CA PRO A 33 -11.53 -12.14 24.27
C PRO A 33 -12.43 -13.14 23.49
N PRO A 34 -12.81 -14.28 24.11
CA PRO A 34 -13.53 -15.36 23.43
C PRO A 34 -15.06 -15.35 23.64
N GLY A 35 -15.78 -15.88 22.64
CA GLY A 35 -16.90 -16.81 22.80
C GLY A 35 -18.26 -16.30 23.31
N GLY A 36 -19.28 -16.32 22.45
CA GLY A 36 -20.71 -16.23 22.81
C GLY A 36 -21.61 -17.12 21.93
N LYS A 37 -22.55 -17.82 22.56
CA LYS A 37 -23.33 -18.97 22.02
C LYS A 37 -24.47 -18.56 21.05
N ARG A 38 -24.78 -19.48 20.13
CA ARG A 38 -25.87 -19.42 19.12
C ARG A 38 -27.25 -19.82 19.69
N PRO A 39 -28.37 -19.17 19.28
CA PRO A 39 -29.70 -19.75 19.36
C PRO A 39 -30.22 -20.28 18.00
N ARG A 40 -31.23 -21.15 18.09
CA ARG A 40 -31.75 -22.07 17.07
C ARG A 40 -32.64 -21.42 15.99
N ARG A 41 -32.67 -22.09 14.83
CA ARG A 41 -33.44 -21.82 13.60
C ARG A 41 -34.92 -22.15 13.76
N THR A 42 -35.77 -21.25 13.28
CA THR A 42 -37.16 -21.55 12.84
C THR A 42 -37.30 -21.08 11.39
N VAL A 43 -37.85 -21.94 10.54
CA VAL A 43 -38.00 -21.71 9.09
C VAL A 43 -39.34 -21.02 8.84
N ALA A 44 -39.31 -19.87 8.18
CA ALA A 44 -40.44 -19.27 7.47
C ALA A 44 -39.97 -18.74 6.11
N ARG A 45 -40.80 -18.92 5.08
CA ARG A 45 -40.49 -18.76 3.66
C ARG A 45 -40.99 -17.41 3.13
N GLN A 46 -40.20 -16.81 2.22
CA GLN A 46 -40.52 -15.78 1.20
C GLN A 46 -40.73 -14.30 1.61
N ALA A 47 -39.74 -13.47 1.27
CA ALA A 47 -39.81 -12.39 0.27
C ALA A 47 -38.36 -11.91 0.04
N GLY A 48 -37.97 -11.59 -1.20
CA GLY A 48 -36.58 -11.33 -1.60
C GLY A 48 -35.88 -10.27 -0.73
N SER A 49 -35.05 -10.73 0.20
CA SER A 49 -34.26 -9.90 1.10
C SER A 49 -33.10 -9.31 0.30
N TYR A 50 -33.20 -8.02 -0.01
CA TYR A 50 -32.03 -7.21 -0.35
C TYR A 50 -31.06 -7.32 0.82
N HIS A 51 -30.00 -8.10 0.65
CA HIS A 51 -28.96 -8.22 1.64
C HIS A 51 -28.16 -6.91 1.64
N HIS A 52 -28.10 -6.18 2.75
CA HIS A 52 -27.34 -4.92 2.84
C HIS A 52 -25.83 -5.07 2.52
N GLY A 53 -25.29 -6.29 2.62
CA GLY A 53 -23.95 -6.63 2.14
C GLY A 53 -23.83 -6.65 0.61
N ASP A 54 -24.92 -6.99 -0.09
CA ASP A 54 -25.00 -7.02 -1.55
C ASP A 54 -24.97 -5.59 -2.12
N LEU A 55 -25.67 -4.64 -1.49
CA LEU A 55 -25.65 -3.24 -1.91
C LEU A 55 -24.26 -2.59 -1.74
N ARG A 56 -23.64 -2.78 -0.57
CA ARG A 56 -22.29 -2.24 -0.34
C ARG A 56 -21.31 -2.80 -1.36
N GLN A 57 -21.34 -4.12 -1.58
CA GLN A 57 -20.44 -4.77 -2.54
C GLN A 57 -20.73 -4.34 -3.98
N ALA A 58 -22.01 -4.30 -4.40
CA ALA A 58 -22.41 -3.84 -5.72
C ALA A 58 -21.94 -2.41 -6.02
N LEU A 59 -21.96 -1.52 -5.02
CA LEU A 59 -21.41 -0.16 -5.16
C LEU A 59 -19.88 -0.15 -5.29
N LEU A 60 -19.17 -1.04 -4.60
CA LEU A 60 -17.72 -1.18 -4.74
C LEU A 60 -17.33 -1.80 -6.09
N ASP A 61 -18.10 -2.74 -6.60
CA ASP A 61 -17.87 -3.38 -7.91
C ASP A 61 -18.18 -2.40 -9.06
N ALA A 62 -19.24 -1.60 -8.90
CA ALA A 62 -19.54 -0.48 -9.79
C ALA A 62 -18.43 0.57 -9.77
N ALA A 63 -17.86 0.87 -8.60
CA ALA A 63 -16.73 1.77 -8.46
C ALA A 63 -15.47 1.23 -9.15
N GLN A 64 -15.16 -0.07 -9.00
CA GLN A 64 -14.06 -0.73 -9.71
C GLN A 64 -14.22 -0.51 -11.22
N SER A 65 -15.39 -0.88 -11.76
CA SER A 65 -15.67 -0.77 -13.19
C SER A 65 -15.58 0.67 -13.71
N LEU A 66 -16.09 1.63 -12.93
CA LEU A 66 -16.02 3.04 -13.30
C LEU A 66 -14.58 3.58 -13.30
N LEU A 67 -13.78 3.20 -12.30
CA LEU A 67 -12.38 3.61 -12.18
C LEU A 67 -11.52 3.00 -13.30
N ASP A 68 -11.79 1.74 -13.69
CA ASP A 68 -11.07 1.08 -14.78
C ASP A 68 -11.38 1.73 -16.15
N GLU A 69 -12.63 2.14 -16.38
CA GLU A 69 -13.05 2.73 -17.64
C GLU A 69 -12.72 4.22 -17.79
N ARG A 70 -12.92 5.01 -16.72
CA ARG A 70 -12.90 6.48 -16.78
C ARG A 70 -11.85 7.13 -15.90
N GLY A 71 -11.07 6.33 -15.18
CA GLY A 71 -10.14 6.83 -14.19
C GLY A 71 -10.84 7.52 -13.03
N LEU A 72 -10.03 8.14 -12.18
CA LEU A 72 -10.50 8.83 -10.98
C LEU A 72 -11.23 10.13 -11.32
N GLU A 73 -10.82 10.82 -12.38
CA GLU A 73 -11.39 12.10 -12.82
C GLU A 73 -12.83 11.93 -13.32
N GLY A 74 -13.17 10.76 -13.88
CA GLY A 74 -14.52 10.42 -14.31
C GLY A 74 -15.41 9.83 -13.22
N PHE A 75 -14.92 9.70 -11.98
CA PHE A 75 -15.65 9.05 -10.89
C PHE A 75 -16.75 9.97 -10.32
N THR A 76 -17.98 9.47 -10.23
CA THR A 76 -19.07 10.15 -9.50
C THR A 76 -19.97 9.14 -8.78
N LEU A 77 -20.53 9.53 -7.63
CA LEU A 77 -21.49 8.69 -6.88
C LEU A 77 -22.72 8.33 -7.72
N ARG A 78 -23.20 9.28 -8.53
CA ARG A 78 -24.38 9.10 -9.38
C ARG A 78 -24.17 8.00 -10.42
N GLU A 79 -22.99 7.99 -11.05
CA GLU A 79 -22.64 6.96 -12.03
C GLU A 79 -22.44 5.60 -11.36
N CYS A 80 -21.83 5.54 -10.18
CA CYS A 80 -21.76 4.31 -9.38
C CYS A 80 -23.16 3.77 -9.04
N ALA A 81 -24.08 4.61 -8.58
CA ALA A 81 -25.47 4.20 -8.30
C ALA A 81 -26.16 3.64 -9.53
N ARG A 82 -26.01 4.33 -10.68
CA ARG A 82 -26.59 3.92 -11.95
C ARG A 82 -26.08 2.54 -12.39
N ARG A 83 -24.76 2.30 -12.28
CA ARG A 83 -24.14 1.01 -12.62
C ARG A 83 -24.54 -0.11 -11.66
N ALA A 84 -24.65 0.19 -10.38
CA ALA A 84 -25.10 -0.77 -9.37
C ALA A 84 -26.62 -1.04 -9.43
N GLY A 85 -27.38 -0.35 -10.29
CA GLY A 85 -28.83 -0.56 -10.43
C GLY A 85 -29.64 -0.09 -9.21
N VAL A 86 -29.12 0.90 -8.47
CA VAL A 86 -29.71 1.37 -7.21
C VAL A 86 -30.11 2.83 -7.29
N SER A 87 -30.89 3.32 -6.32
CA SER A 87 -31.29 4.72 -6.27
C SER A 87 -30.08 5.65 -6.14
N HIS A 88 -30.17 6.84 -6.71
CA HIS A 88 -29.09 7.83 -6.64
C HIS A 88 -28.74 8.27 -5.21
N ALA A 89 -29.65 8.12 -4.25
CA ALA A 89 -29.42 8.43 -2.84
C ALA A 89 -28.64 7.31 -2.11
N ALA A 90 -28.67 6.07 -2.61
CA ALA A 90 -28.10 4.93 -1.90
C ALA A 90 -26.60 5.07 -1.58
N PRO A 91 -25.71 5.51 -2.49
CA PRO A 91 -24.30 5.67 -2.14
C PRO A 91 -24.07 6.69 -1.03
N ALA A 92 -24.78 7.82 -1.05
CA ALA A 92 -24.64 8.85 -0.03
C ALA A 92 -25.13 8.37 1.34
N HIS A 93 -26.22 7.58 1.38
CA HIS A 93 -26.67 6.97 2.64
C HIS A 93 -25.68 5.93 3.20
N HIS A 94 -25.00 5.18 2.33
CA HIS A 94 -24.10 4.11 2.76
C HIS A 94 -22.68 4.58 3.06
N PHE A 95 -22.19 5.59 2.33
CA PHE A 95 -20.79 6.02 2.36
C PHE A 95 -20.63 7.52 2.69
N GLY A 96 -21.72 8.26 2.86
CA GLY A 96 -21.70 9.70 3.07
C GLY A 96 -21.50 10.46 1.76
N ASP A 97 -20.30 10.39 1.20
CA ASP A 97 -19.90 11.12 0.00
C ASP A 97 -18.98 10.28 -0.92
N ALA A 98 -18.46 10.92 -1.97
CA ALA A 98 -17.53 10.28 -2.90
C ALA A 98 -16.24 9.84 -2.19
N ALA A 99 -15.72 10.65 -1.27
CA ALA A 99 -14.50 10.33 -0.53
C ALA A 99 -14.73 9.11 0.36
N GLY A 100 -15.88 8.99 1.03
CA GLY A 100 -16.22 7.83 1.85
C GLY A 100 -16.34 6.54 1.04
N LEU A 101 -16.91 6.58 -0.17
CA LEU A 101 -16.97 5.41 -1.05
C LEU A 101 -15.56 5.01 -1.53
N LEU A 102 -14.77 5.98 -1.98
CA LEU A 102 -13.38 5.74 -2.41
C LEU A 102 -12.49 5.24 -1.27
N THR A 103 -12.73 5.72 -0.03
CA THR A 103 -12.05 5.26 1.19
C THR A 103 -12.39 3.81 1.50
N ALA A 104 -13.67 3.46 1.46
CA ALA A 104 -14.11 2.08 1.66
C ALA A 104 -13.54 1.13 0.59
N PHE A 105 -13.43 1.62 -0.65
CA PHE A 105 -12.83 0.91 -1.76
C PHE A 105 -11.31 0.71 -1.61
N ALA A 106 -10.59 1.76 -1.19
CA ALA A 106 -9.17 1.69 -0.87
C ALA A 106 -8.89 0.73 0.29
N ALA A 107 -9.70 0.78 1.35
CA ALA A 107 -9.60 -0.15 2.48
C ALA A 107 -9.78 -1.61 2.03
N GLU A 108 -10.69 -1.87 1.09
CA GLU A 108 -10.85 -3.19 0.48
C GLU A 108 -9.64 -3.59 -0.37
N GLY A 109 -9.04 -2.64 -1.09
CA GLY A 109 -7.79 -2.89 -1.80
C GLY A 109 -6.64 -3.29 -0.88
N PHE A 110 -6.48 -2.64 0.27
CA PHE A 110 -5.48 -3.05 1.25
C PHE A 110 -5.76 -4.45 1.83
N ARG A 111 -7.02 -4.81 2.08
CA ARG A 111 -7.39 -6.17 2.51
C ARG A 111 -7.06 -7.22 1.45
N GLN A 112 -7.36 -6.96 0.19
CA GLN A 112 -7.03 -7.86 -0.92
C GLN A 112 -5.51 -8.01 -1.08
N LEU A 113 -4.78 -6.91 -1.02
CA LEU A 113 -3.32 -6.90 -1.06
C LEU A 113 -2.72 -7.71 0.11
N SER A 114 -3.23 -7.52 1.33
CA SER A 114 -2.84 -8.27 2.52
C SER A 114 -3.08 -9.78 2.35
N ALA A 115 -4.26 -10.16 1.85
CA ALA A 115 -4.58 -11.56 1.55
C ALA A 115 -3.64 -12.17 0.49
N MET A 116 -3.26 -11.40 -0.53
CA MET A 116 -2.35 -11.88 -1.55
C MET A 116 -0.91 -12.00 -1.06
N MET A 117 -0.42 -11.03 -0.28
CA MET A 117 0.89 -11.10 0.38
C MET A 117 0.98 -12.33 1.30
N ARG A 118 -0.09 -12.62 2.05
CA ARG A 118 -0.22 -13.84 2.85
C ARG A 118 -0.08 -15.09 1.99
N ALA A 119 -0.85 -15.18 0.91
CA ALA A 119 -0.85 -16.35 0.03
C ALA A 119 0.51 -16.60 -0.64
N TYR A 120 1.23 -15.55 -1.04
CA TYR A 120 2.56 -15.66 -1.63
C TYR A 120 3.58 -16.12 -0.59
N ARG A 121 3.54 -15.52 0.61
CA ARG A 121 4.41 -15.90 1.73
C ARG A 121 4.21 -17.35 2.14
N ASP A 122 2.97 -17.80 2.27
CA ASP A 122 2.65 -19.17 2.71
C ASP A 122 3.03 -20.23 1.67
N LYS A 123 3.17 -19.85 0.39
CA LYS A 123 3.68 -20.70 -0.70
C LYS A 123 5.21 -20.68 -0.83
N ALA A 124 5.88 -19.67 -0.30
CA ALA A 124 7.32 -19.56 -0.35
C ALA A 124 7.98 -20.63 0.54
N THR A 125 9.25 -20.94 0.29
CA THR A 125 10.05 -21.75 1.22
C THR A 125 10.04 -21.11 2.61
N ALA A 126 10.18 -21.91 3.66
CA ALA A 126 10.12 -21.45 5.05
C ALA A 126 11.24 -20.46 5.46
N SER A 127 12.19 -20.13 4.58
CA SER A 127 13.19 -19.09 4.80
C SER A 127 12.53 -17.70 4.87
N PRO A 128 12.81 -16.90 5.90
CA PRO A 128 12.42 -15.50 6.03
C PRO A 128 12.82 -14.61 4.85
N GLN A 129 13.98 -14.81 4.23
CA GLN A 129 14.37 -14.05 3.02
C GLN A 129 13.44 -14.39 1.85
N ALA A 130 13.17 -15.68 1.63
CA ALA A 130 12.23 -16.10 0.59
C ALA A 130 10.82 -15.56 0.83
N GLN A 131 10.39 -15.49 2.09
CA GLN A 131 9.12 -14.89 2.49
C GLN A 131 9.08 -13.37 2.26
N LEU A 132 10.14 -12.64 2.60
CA LEU A 132 10.28 -11.20 2.33
C LEU A 132 10.17 -10.92 0.83
N ARG A 133 10.87 -11.72 0.02
CA ARG A 133 10.83 -11.63 -1.43
C ARG A 133 9.45 -11.92 -1.99
N ALA A 134 8.78 -12.97 -1.49
CA ALA A 134 7.43 -13.34 -1.90
C ALA A 134 6.40 -12.24 -1.60
N VAL A 135 6.54 -11.55 -0.46
CA VAL A 135 5.74 -10.37 -0.10
C VAL A 135 5.95 -9.22 -1.10
N GLY A 136 7.21 -8.96 -1.49
CA GLY A 136 7.53 -7.97 -2.52
C GLY A 136 6.94 -8.30 -3.90
N LEU A 137 7.01 -9.56 -4.32
CA LEU A 137 6.41 -10.01 -5.58
C LEU A 137 4.88 -9.86 -5.57
N ALA A 138 4.21 -10.27 -4.49
CA ALA A 138 2.77 -10.08 -4.34
C ALA A 138 2.36 -8.61 -4.45
N TYR A 139 3.16 -7.69 -3.93
CA TYR A 139 2.89 -6.26 -4.05
C TYR A 139 2.93 -5.79 -5.52
N ILE A 140 3.94 -6.23 -6.28
CA ILE A 140 4.10 -5.91 -7.71
C ILE A 140 2.95 -6.51 -8.52
N ASP A 141 2.64 -7.79 -8.30
CA ASP A 141 1.55 -8.47 -9.01
C ASP A 141 0.19 -7.86 -8.68
N PHE A 142 -0.01 -7.38 -7.45
CA PHE A 142 -1.23 -6.68 -7.07
C PHE A 142 -1.39 -5.37 -7.86
N ALA A 143 -0.31 -4.59 -7.96
CA ALA A 143 -0.32 -3.34 -8.68
C ALA A 143 -0.68 -3.54 -10.16
N ILE A 144 -0.16 -4.60 -10.78
CA ILE A 144 -0.41 -4.92 -12.20
C ILE A 144 -1.83 -5.46 -12.40
N GLY A 145 -2.27 -6.40 -11.55
CA GLY A 145 -3.58 -7.03 -11.65
C GLY A 145 -4.74 -6.12 -11.27
N HIS A 146 -4.49 -5.10 -10.44
CA HIS A 146 -5.52 -4.21 -9.88
C HIS A 146 -5.14 -2.73 -10.01
N ARG A 147 -4.70 -2.32 -11.21
CA ARG A 147 -4.15 -0.97 -11.49
C ARG A 147 -4.94 0.19 -10.85
N ALA A 148 -6.22 0.35 -11.20
CA ALA A 148 -6.98 1.52 -10.76
C ALA A 148 -7.16 1.54 -9.23
N ARG A 149 -7.33 0.36 -8.64
CA ARG A 149 -7.41 0.16 -7.18
C ARG A 149 -6.10 0.47 -6.49
N PHE A 150 -4.99 -0.05 -7.00
CA PHE A 150 -3.67 0.24 -6.48
C PHE A 150 -3.37 1.73 -6.52
N GLN A 151 -3.64 2.41 -7.63
CA GLN A 151 -3.43 3.85 -7.75
C GLN A 151 -4.26 4.63 -6.72
N LEU A 152 -5.55 4.30 -6.57
CA LEU A 152 -6.44 4.97 -5.61
C LEU A 152 -6.03 4.78 -4.15
N MET A 153 -5.50 3.61 -3.76
CA MET A 153 -5.06 3.33 -2.39
C MET A 153 -4.03 4.33 -1.84
N PHE A 154 -3.29 5.01 -2.73
CA PHE A 154 -2.26 5.97 -2.36
C PHE A 154 -2.62 7.43 -2.73
N ARG A 155 -3.89 7.71 -3.10
CA ARG A 155 -4.41 9.07 -3.39
C ARG A 155 -5.02 9.72 -2.17
N TYR A 156 -4.19 10.06 -1.18
CA TYR A 156 -4.65 10.66 0.08
C TYR A 156 -5.47 11.94 -0.09
N ASP A 157 -5.28 12.68 -1.19
CA ASP A 157 -6.08 13.86 -1.56
C ASP A 157 -7.56 13.55 -1.85
N ARG A 158 -7.92 12.27 -1.94
CA ARG A 158 -9.24 11.78 -2.36
C ARG A 158 -9.92 10.87 -1.34
N LEU A 159 -9.22 10.56 -0.25
CA LEU A 159 -9.72 9.68 0.80
C LEU A 159 -10.05 10.50 2.04
N SER A 160 -10.94 9.99 2.87
CA SER A 160 -11.32 10.59 4.15
C SER A 160 -10.17 10.40 5.16
N PRO A 161 -9.54 11.49 5.65
CA PRO A 161 -8.47 11.38 6.63
C PRO A 161 -8.97 10.77 7.94
N GLY A 162 -8.18 9.88 8.54
CA GLY A 162 -8.48 9.29 9.85
C GLY A 162 -9.57 8.21 9.84
N ASP A 163 -9.95 7.68 8.65
CA ASP A 163 -10.86 6.53 8.58
C ASP A 163 -10.21 5.29 9.20
N ALA A 164 -10.79 4.78 10.29
CA ALA A 164 -10.25 3.66 11.05
C ALA A 164 -10.18 2.35 10.23
N GLY A 165 -11.11 2.15 9.29
CA GLY A 165 -11.13 0.96 8.44
C GLY A 165 -9.99 0.95 7.42
N LEU A 166 -9.69 2.10 6.83
CA LEU A 166 -8.55 2.32 5.95
C LEU A 166 -7.23 2.19 6.72
N GLU A 167 -7.11 2.84 7.89
CA GLU A 167 -5.92 2.76 8.73
C GLU A 167 -5.61 1.32 9.15
N GLN A 168 -6.62 0.58 9.59
CA GLN A 168 -6.47 -0.82 9.99
C GLN A 168 -6.03 -1.70 8.80
N ALA A 169 -6.71 -1.59 7.65
CA ALA A 169 -6.37 -2.40 6.47
C ALA A 169 -4.96 -2.08 5.94
N GLY A 170 -4.58 -0.79 5.89
CA GLY A 170 -3.24 -0.38 5.51
C GLY A 170 -2.16 -0.89 6.47
N SER A 171 -2.44 -0.85 7.77
CA SER A 171 -1.56 -1.38 8.82
C SER A 171 -1.35 -2.89 8.67
N GLU A 172 -2.41 -3.66 8.43
CA GLU A 172 -2.32 -5.10 8.19
C GLU A 172 -1.43 -5.42 6.98
N ALA A 173 -1.62 -4.72 5.85
CA ALA A 173 -0.79 -4.87 4.67
C ALA A 173 0.69 -4.53 4.97
N ALA A 174 0.95 -3.40 5.65
CA ALA A 174 2.31 -3.03 6.05
C ALA A 174 2.96 -4.03 7.02
N GLY A 175 2.15 -4.69 7.86
CA GLY A 175 2.58 -5.74 8.77
C GLY A 175 3.26 -6.91 8.07
N HIS A 176 2.81 -7.26 6.86
CA HIS A 176 3.46 -8.33 6.06
C HIS A 176 4.92 -8.01 5.72
N LEU A 177 5.21 -6.77 5.30
CA LEU A 177 6.58 -6.32 5.04
C LEU A 177 7.39 -6.25 6.34
N SER A 178 6.80 -5.70 7.40
CA SER A 178 7.46 -5.54 8.70
C SER A 178 7.90 -6.88 9.30
N THR A 179 6.97 -7.84 9.39
CA THR A 179 7.24 -9.16 9.96
C THR A 179 8.28 -9.94 9.13
N THR A 180 8.17 -9.92 7.80
CA THR A 180 9.11 -10.67 6.95
C THR A 180 10.51 -10.06 6.94
N LEU A 181 10.63 -8.72 6.96
CA LEU A 181 11.93 -8.06 7.09
C LEU A 181 12.57 -8.34 8.45
N ALA A 182 11.81 -8.27 9.54
CA ALA A 182 12.33 -8.58 10.88
C ALA A 182 12.85 -10.02 10.95
N GLY A 183 12.13 -10.99 10.39
CA GLY A 183 12.59 -12.38 10.29
C GLY A 183 13.88 -12.53 9.48
N ALA A 184 13.96 -11.86 8.31
CA ALA A 184 15.15 -11.91 7.45
C ALA A 184 16.39 -11.28 8.09
N LEU A 185 16.21 -10.22 8.89
CA LEU A 185 17.26 -9.58 9.66
C LEU A 185 17.73 -10.47 10.83
N ALA A 186 16.80 -11.11 11.53
CA ALA A 186 17.11 -11.99 12.66
C ALA A 186 18.04 -13.15 12.27
N GLU A 187 17.85 -13.74 11.08
CA GLU A 187 18.73 -14.79 10.56
C GLU A 187 20.16 -14.31 10.25
N ARG A 188 20.35 -13.01 10.13
CA ARG A 188 21.66 -12.37 9.95
C ARG A 188 22.23 -11.81 11.28
N GLY A 189 21.55 -12.04 12.40
CA GLY A 189 21.90 -11.47 13.70
C GLY A 189 21.72 -9.95 13.77
N LEU A 190 20.86 -9.39 12.92
CA LEU A 190 20.55 -7.96 12.86
C LEU A 190 19.28 -7.63 13.64
N ASP A 191 19.20 -6.43 14.22
CA ASP A 191 18.06 -5.99 15.02
C ASP A 191 16.84 -5.70 14.14
N GLY A 192 15.70 -6.29 14.49
CA GLY A 192 14.42 -6.16 13.77
C GLY A 192 13.57 -4.99 14.26
N GLN A 193 14.18 -4.00 14.91
CA GLN A 193 13.52 -2.84 15.52
C GLN A 193 14.44 -1.60 15.53
N GLY A 194 13.90 -0.47 15.99
CA GLY A 194 14.64 0.79 16.11
C GLY A 194 14.85 1.50 14.77
N GLN A 195 15.67 2.55 14.81
CA GLN A 195 15.79 3.48 13.67
C GLN A 195 16.43 2.85 12.42
N ASP A 196 17.32 1.88 12.57
CA ASP A 196 17.92 1.18 11.42
C ASP A 196 16.87 0.32 10.71
N PHE A 197 16.08 -0.45 11.47
CA PHE A 197 14.95 -1.21 10.94
C PHE A 197 13.93 -0.31 10.24
N GLU A 198 13.55 0.82 10.84
CA GLU A 198 12.64 1.80 10.24
C GLU A 198 13.17 2.33 8.89
N ARG A 199 14.48 2.60 8.78
CA ARG A 199 15.12 3.02 7.51
C ARG A 199 15.08 1.92 6.46
N ARG A 200 15.29 0.66 6.86
CA ARG A 200 15.20 -0.50 5.96
C ARG A 200 13.77 -0.73 5.49
N LEU A 201 12.78 -0.59 6.37
CA LEU A 201 11.36 -0.64 5.99
C LEU A 201 11.02 0.44 4.97
N LEU A 202 11.45 1.68 5.22
CA LEU A 202 11.23 2.79 4.30
C LEU A 202 11.87 2.50 2.94
N LEU A 203 13.13 2.05 2.92
CA LEU A 203 13.83 1.68 1.69
C LEU A 203 13.09 0.57 0.93
N ALA A 204 12.68 -0.50 1.63
CA ALA A 204 11.99 -1.63 1.05
C ALA A 204 10.68 -1.19 0.38
N TRP A 205 9.85 -0.44 1.12
CA TRP A 205 8.58 0.05 0.60
C TRP A 205 8.77 1.03 -0.56
N SER A 206 9.67 2.01 -0.42
CA SER A 206 9.94 2.99 -1.48
C SER A 206 10.43 2.35 -2.77
N ALA A 207 11.31 1.35 -2.70
CA ALA A 207 11.83 0.66 -3.87
C ALA A 207 10.73 -0.11 -4.62
N VAL A 208 9.96 -0.93 -3.90
CA VAL A 208 8.92 -1.76 -4.52
C VAL A 208 7.73 -0.90 -4.99
N HIS A 209 7.30 0.08 -4.19
CA HIS A 209 6.25 1.01 -4.59
C HIS A 209 6.69 1.86 -5.79
N GLY A 210 7.92 2.38 -5.78
CA GLY A 210 8.49 3.14 -6.89
C GLY A 210 8.55 2.32 -8.18
N PHE A 211 9.04 1.08 -8.12
CA PHE A 211 9.06 0.18 -9.27
C PHE A 211 7.65 -0.06 -9.83
N ALA A 212 6.68 -0.41 -8.97
CA ALA A 212 5.31 -0.66 -9.38
C ALA A 212 4.67 0.58 -10.01
N THR A 213 4.82 1.76 -9.40
CA THR A 213 4.27 3.02 -9.93
C THR A 213 4.90 3.39 -11.26
N LEU A 214 6.23 3.33 -11.39
CA LEU A 214 6.93 3.61 -12.66
C LEU A 214 6.51 2.64 -13.77
N LEU A 215 6.32 1.36 -13.44
CA LEU A 215 5.83 0.36 -14.37
C LEU A 215 4.40 0.69 -14.83
N LEU A 216 3.50 1.00 -13.91
CA LEU A 216 2.12 1.36 -14.23
C LEU A 216 2.06 2.65 -15.06
N GLU A 217 2.92 3.62 -14.80
CA GLU A 217 2.95 4.86 -15.58
C GLU A 217 3.61 4.72 -16.97
N GLY A 218 4.06 3.52 -17.36
CA GLY A 218 4.76 3.28 -18.62
C GLY A 218 6.16 3.90 -18.66
N ARG A 219 6.67 4.39 -17.52
CA ARG A 219 8.00 5.03 -17.43
C ARG A 219 9.14 4.05 -17.64
N LEU A 220 8.85 2.75 -17.55
CA LEU A 220 9.80 1.67 -17.80
C LEU A 220 9.70 1.08 -19.22
N ASP A 221 8.89 1.65 -20.11
CA ASP A 221 8.68 1.09 -21.46
C ASP A 221 9.96 1.01 -22.29
N GLY A 222 10.87 1.97 -22.15
CA GLY A 222 12.19 1.91 -22.79
C GLY A 222 13.05 0.74 -22.31
N TRP A 223 12.89 0.32 -21.05
CA TRP A 223 13.62 -0.82 -20.47
C TRP A 223 12.94 -2.15 -20.78
N ARG A 224 11.60 -2.14 -20.80
CA ARG A 224 10.74 -3.28 -21.12
C ARG A 224 10.87 -3.74 -22.57
N GLY A 225 11.08 -2.81 -23.50
CA GLY A 225 11.10 -3.09 -24.93
C GLY A 225 9.79 -3.74 -25.39
N ARG A 226 9.86 -4.91 -26.02
CA ARG A 226 8.68 -5.63 -26.56
C ARG A 226 8.01 -6.60 -25.57
N GLN A 227 8.55 -6.76 -24.36
CA GLN A 227 8.00 -7.71 -23.40
C GLN A 227 6.64 -7.24 -22.90
N SER A 228 5.69 -8.14 -22.63
CA SER A 228 4.44 -7.75 -21.96
C SER A 228 4.74 -7.21 -20.55
N VAL A 229 3.85 -6.36 -20.02
CA VAL A 229 4.00 -5.83 -18.65
C VAL A 229 4.14 -6.96 -17.61
N PRO A 230 3.32 -8.03 -17.62
CA PRO A 230 3.50 -9.13 -16.68
C PRO A 230 4.84 -9.86 -16.82
N ALA A 231 5.30 -10.11 -18.05
CA ALA A 231 6.56 -10.83 -18.28
C ALA A 231 7.79 -10.01 -17.86
N PHE A 232 7.75 -8.69 -18.06
CA PHE A 232 8.79 -7.77 -17.60
C PHE A 232 8.77 -7.64 -16.08
N ALA A 233 7.60 -7.44 -15.48
CA ALA A 233 7.45 -7.34 -14.04
C ALA A 233 7.94 -8.59 -13.32
N SER A 234 7.60 -9.78 -13.82
CA SER A 234 8.01 -11.04 -13.22
C SER A 234 9.53 -11.19 -13.21
N ARG A 235 10.25 -10.84 -14.28
CA ARG A 235 11.71 -10.94 -14.34
C ARG A 235 12.42 -9.77 -13.65
N THR A 236 12.12 -8.55 -14.05
CA THR A 236 12.81 -7.37 -13.55
C THR A 236 12.41 -7.04 -12.12
N GLY A 237 11.17 -7.33 -11.72
CA GLY A 237 10.76 -7.26 -10.31
C GLY A 237 11.55 -8.24 -9.45
N ASP A 238 11.77 -9.46 -9.93
CA ASP A 238 12.66 -10.47 -9.32
C ASP A 238 14.06 -9.92 -9.05
N ASP A 239 14.66 -9.31 -10.08
CA ASP A 239 16.01 -8.75 -10.06
C ASP A 239 16.10 -7.54 -9.10
N VAL A 240 15.12 -6.64 -9.17
CA VAL A 240 15.03 -5.48 -8.28
C VAL A 240 14.92 -5.92 -6.82
N LEU A 241 14.09 -6.92 -6.53
CA LEU A 241 13.95 -7.48 -5.19
C LEU A 241 15.24 -8.17 -4.72
N ALA A 242 15.95 -8.88 -5.60
CA ALA A 242 17.23 -9.51 -5.26
C ALA A 242 18.31 -8.47 -4.89
N VAL A 243 18.43 -7.39 -5.67
CA VAL A 243 19.36 -6.29 -5.37
C VAL A 243 18.97 -5.57 -4.07
N LEU A 244 17.67 -5.33 -3.90
CA LEU A 244 17.13 -4.69 -2.71
C LEU A 244 17.39 -5.53 -1.46
N GLU A 245 17.21 -6.85 -1.53
CA GLU A 245 17.47 -7.77 -0.40
C GLU A 245 18.93 -7.67 0.08
N VAL A 246 19.90 -7.64 -0.84
CA VAL A 246 21.32 -7.46 -0.50
C VAL A 246 21.53 -6.16 0.28
N ALA A 247 20.92 -5.06 -0.16
CA ALA A 247 21.00 -3.78 0.54
C ALA A 247 20.30 -3.81 1.91
N LEU A 248 19.12 -4.44 1.98
CA LEU A 248 18.30 -4.55 3.18
C LEU A 248 18.90 -5.46 4.24
N LEU A 249 19.79 -6.40 3.89
CA LEU A 249 20.39 -7.35 4.83
C LEU A 249 21.88 -7.08 5.08
N ALA A 250 22.42 -5.99 4.53
CA ALA A 250 23.80 -5.59 4.78
C ALA A 250 24.01 -5.17 6.25
N PRO A 251 25.14 -5.55 6.89
CA PRO A 251 25.44 -5.15 8.26
C PRO A 251 25.64 -3.63 8.38
N PRO A 252 25.37 -3.04 9.56
CA PRO A 252 25.58 -1.62 9.79
C PRO A 252 27.03 -1.21 9.48
N GLY A 253 27.21 -0.10 8.75
CA GLY A 253 28.54 0.47 8.48
C GLY A 253 29.32 -0.14 7.30
N ALA A 254 28.76 -1.08 6.54
CA ALA A 254 29.40 -1.63 5.34
C ALA A 254 29.69 -0.58 4.23
N GLY A 255 29.02 0.59 4.27
CA GLY A 255 29.15 1.66 3.27
C GLY A 255 30.14 2.79 3.60
N THR A 256 30.81 2.79 4.77
CA THR A 256 31.64 3.93 5.22
C THR A 256 33.02 3.52 5.72
N ARG A 257 33.74 2.63 5.00
CA ARG A 257 35.21 2.65 5.10
C ARG A 257 35.73 3.86 4.34
N ARG A 258 35.71 5.03 5.00
CA ARG A 258 36.48 6.20 4.58
C ARG A 258 37.94 5.76 4.56
N ARG A 259 38.49 5.47 3.38
CA ARG A 259 39.94 5.23 3.21
C ARG A 259 40.65 6.47 3.76
N SER A 260 41.17 6.37 4.98
CA SER A 260 42.18 7.30 5.47
C SER A 260 43.40 7.12 4.57
N ARG A 261 43.50 7.94 3.52
CA ARG A 261 44.79 8.17 2.86
C ARG A 261 45.69 8.76 3.93
N GLY A 262 46.60 7.94 4.46
CA GLY A 262 47.71 8.42 5.27
C GLY A 262 48.43 9.50 4.49
N ARG A 263 48.38 10.74 5.01
CA ARG A 263 49.37 11.76 4.68
C ARG A 263 50.59 11.44 5.53
N THR A 264 51.51 10.67 4.95
CA THR A 264 52.92 10.75 5.30
C THR A 264 53.48 12.01 4.64
N ALA A 265 53.77 13.02 5.44
CA ALA A 265 54.85 14.00 5.26
C ALA A 265 54.94 14.79 6.57
#